data_AF-A0A3D8Y691-F1
#
_entry.id   AF-A0A3D8Y691-F1
#
_cell.length_a   1.000
_cell.length_b   1.000
_cell.length_c   1.000
_cell.angle_alpha   90.00
_cell.angle_beta   90.00
_cell.angle_gamma   90.00
#
_symmetry.space_group_name_H-M   'P 1'
#
loop_
_entity.id
_entity.type
_entity.pdbx_description
1 polymer ?
#
loop_
_entity_poly.entity_id
_entity_poly.type
_entity_poly.pdbx_seq_one_letter_code
_entity_poly.pdbx_strand_id
1 'polypeptide(L)'
;MIEKQNTLEWLDFIITIALDFSESEVNTLSEAQYGHMTEKIRERKREYVSFFNRQRMVVQSGKNISQLVKEHHGRLLILLDQAEAAAKKVNLLNTLTRDALRKILNCVYELLGFIESSFCEYLDLDERAPEAYLAEFGRQHQYRINKIEKQLKLKGSNPELIAIVLDAVKVSTAEDQRRPTFRTVFYQREVMHGLDKMLDSGRQSSIDDALVELLIYLNFNSRAFMDYYTRHMAQKIEGVKLAREKIHQLLLDYKNFKQMHRKPGLKLSPTDSDVKKYVSNWFTQEIGYLRERSGPRYVDEYPSAVRSTQTEPFKLMVLLSVDQIGLFLRALDSLRIIKARSMNTVFECIVPFLSTPRKAEISYDSMRSKSYSFEEKDKQTVIKALESVIVWIKEY
;
A
#
# COMPACT_ATOMS: atom_id res chain seq x y z
N MET A 1 -21.37 -20.88 -31.18
CA MET A 1 -20.44 -20.50 -32.27
C MET A 1 -20.21 -19.00 -32.14
N ILE A 2 -19.00 -18.58 -31.81
CA ILE A 2 -18.63 -17.16 -31.84
C ILE A 2 -18.44 -16.84 -33.32
N GLU A 3 -19.39 -16.15 -33.94
CA GLU A 3 -19.20 -15.62 -35.28
C GLU A 3 -17.90 -14.82 -35.28
N LYS A 4 -16.96 -15.23 -36.14
CA LYS A 4 -15.78 -14.44 -36.52
C LYS A 4 -16.24 -13.19 -37.27
N GLN A 5 -17.03 -12.32 -36.64
CA GLN A 5 -17.11 -10.95 -37.10
C GLN A 5 -15.80 -10.31 -36.67
N ASN A 6 -14.92 -10.11 -37.64
CA ASN A 6 -13.60 -9.55 -37.46
C ASN A 6 -13.76 -8.03 -37.20
N THR A 7 -14.17 -7.70 -35.97
CA THR A 7 -14.66 -6.37 -35.53
C THR A 7 -13.61 -5.25 -35.59
N LEU A 8 -12.39 -5.52 -36.04
CA LEU A 8 -11.31 -4.55 -36.22
C LEU A 8 -10.89 -4.36 -37.69
N GLU A 9 -11.38 -5.17 -38.65
CA GLU A 9 -11.03 -5.00 -40.08
C GLU A 9 -11.39 -3.62 -40.62
N TRP A 10 -12.41 -2.97 -40.05
CA TRP A 10 -12.78 -1.61 -40.42
C TRP A 10 -11.72 -0.58 -40.00
N LEU A 11 -11.00 -0.81 -38.89
CA LEU A 11 -9.88 0.05 -38.46
C LEU A 11 -8.68 -0.18 -39.35
N ASP A 12 -8.34 -1.43 -39.65
CA ASP A 12 -7.27 -1.78 -40.61
C ASP A 12 -7.53 -1.13 -41.97
N PHE A 13 -8.77 -1.21 -42.48
CA PHE A 13 -9.18 -0.62 -43.75
C PHE A 13 -9.09 0.91 -43.73
N ILE A 14 -9.55 1.55 -42.66
CA ILE A 14 -9.48 3.02 -42.52
C ILE A 14 -8.03 3.49 -42.38
N ILE A 15 -7.19 2.75 -41.64
CA ILE A 15 -5.77 3.05 -41.49
C ILE A 15 -5.03 2.85 -42.80
N THR A 16 -5.31 1.77 -43.54
CA THR A 16 -4.76 1.53 -44.88
C THR A 16 -5.14 2.63 -45.85
N ILE A 17 -6.41 3.03 -45.89
CA ILE A 17 -6.86 4.16 -46.71
C ILE A 17 -6.15 5.45 -46.30
N ALA A 18 -6.08 5.75 -45.01
CA ALA A 18 -5.40 6.95 -44.52
C ALA A 18 -3.88 6.92 -44.78
N LEU A 19 -3.26 5.73 -44.79
CA LEU A 19 -1.87 5.48 -45.16
C LEU A 19 -1.62 5.70 -46.65
N ASP A 20 -2.48 5.17 -47.52
CA ASP A 20 -2.40 5.38 -48.99
C ASP A 20 -2.49 6.87 -49.35
N PHE A 21 -3.32 7.63 -48.63
CA PHE A 21 -3.40 9.08 -48.76
C PHE A 21 -2.23 9.85 -48.11
N SER A 22 -1.47 9.21 -47.22
CA SER A 22 -0.31 9.82 -46.57
C SER A 22 0.98 9.70 -47.38
N GLU A 23 1.10 8.66 -48.22
CA GLU A 23 2.29 8.40 -49.04
C GLU A 23 2.26 9.11 -50.40
N SER A 24 1.10 9.62 -50.83
CA SER A 24 0.95 10.39 -52.07
C SER A 24 1.02 11.89 -51.82
N GLU A 25 1.99 12.58 -52.43
CA GLU A 25 2.12 14.04 -52.38
C GLU A 25 0.92 14.79 -53.01
N VAL A 26 0.09 14.10 -53.79
CA VAL A 26 -0.97 14.68 -54.63
C VAL A 26 -2.38 14.37 -54.11
N ASN A 27 -2.56 13.31 -53.31
CA ASN A 27 -3.89 12.86 -52.88
C ASN A 27 -4.25 13.39 -51.48
N THR A 28 -5.03 14.47 -51.45
CA THR A 28 -5.63 14.99 -50.22
C THR A 28 -7.05 14.43 -50.03
N LEU A 29 -7.42 14.13 -48.78
CA LEU A 29 -8.80 13.75 -48.47
C LEU A 29 -9.74 14.92 -48.79
N SER A 30 -10.81 14.67 -49.53
CA SER A 30 -11.88 15.66 -49.70
C SER A 30 -12.70 15.83 -48.41
N GLU A 31 -13.35 16.97 -48.23
CA GLU A 31 -14.18 17.24 -47.05
C GLU A 31 -15.31 16.20 -46.87
N ALA A 32 -15.91 15.75 -47.97
CA ALA A 32 -16.94 14.71 -47.95
C ALA A 32 -16.39 13.34 -47.49
N GLN A 33 -15.20 12.96 -47.97
CA GLN A 33 -14.54 11.72 -47.56
C GLN A 33 -14.11 11.77 -46.09
N TYR A 34 -13.57 12.91 -45.65
CA TYR A 34 -13.22 13.15 -44.25
C TYR A 34 -14.44 13.08 -43.32
N GLY A 35 -15.57 13.68 -43.73
CA GLY A 35 -16.83 13.63 -43.00
C GLY A 35 -17.36 12.21 -42.86
N HIS A 36 -17.41 11.47 -43.97
CA HIS A 36 -17.83 10.07 -43.97
C HIS A 36 -16.95 9.19 -43.08
N MET A 37 -15.62 9.36 -43.17
CA MET A 37 -14.67 8.61 -42.35
C MET A 37 -14.84 8.91 -40.86
N THR A 38 -15.01 10.18 -40.47
CA THR A 38 -15.23 10.58 -39.08
C THR A 38 -16.50 9.92 -38.51
N GLU A 39 -17.59 9.91 -39.26
CA GLU A 39 -18.85 9.33 -38.79
C GLU A 39 -18.74 7.80 -38.66
N LYS A 40 -18.11 7.15 -39.65
CA LYS A 40 -17.85 5.72 -39.62
C LYS A 40 -16.99 5.31 -38.42
N ILE A 41 -15.97 6.10 -38.05
CA ILE A 41 -15.17 5.87 -36.84
C ILE A 41 -16.06 5.88 -35.59
N ARG A 42 -16.97 6.85 -35.46
CA ARG A 42 -17.87 6.96 -34.30
C ARG A 42 -18.86 5.81 -34.20
N GLU A 43 -19.48 5.44 -35.32
CA GLU A 43 -20.41 4.32 -35.40
C GLU A 43 -19.72 3.02 -34.97
N ARG A 44 -18.60 2.69 -35.61
CA ARG A 44 -17.89 1.44 -35.34
C ARG A 44 -17.29 1.37 -33.94
N LYS A 45 -16.83 2.50 -33.38
CA LYS A 45 -16.45 2.57 -31.96
C LYS A 45 -17.59 2.14 -31.04
N ARG A 46 -18.82 2.63 -31.28
CA ARG A 46 -20.01 2.26 -30.48
C ARG A 46 -20.35 0.78 -30.61
N GLU A 47 -20.28 0.24 -31.82
CA GLU A 47 -20.50 -1.18 -32.08
C GLU A 47 -19.49 -2.06 -31.33
N TYR A 48 -18.21 -1.68 -31.36
CA TYR A 48 -17.12 -2.38 -30.70
C TYR A 48 -17.31 -2.44 -29.18
N VAL A 49 -17.59 -1.29 -28.55
CA VAL A 49 -17.87 -1.22 -27.10
C VAL A 49 -19.10 -2.07 -26.75
N SER A 50 -20.17 -1.99 -27.56
CA SER A 50 -21.39 -2.78 -27.35
C SER A 50 -21.14 -4.28 -27.48
N PHE A 51 -20.30 -4.70 -28.42
CA PHE A 51 -19.90 -6.09 -28.59
C PHE A 51 -19.20 -6.63 -27.34
N PHE A 52 -18.17 -5.93 -26.83
CA PHE A 52 -17.46 -6.36 -25.62
C PHE A 52 -18.33 -6.36 -24.37
N ASN A 53 -19.23 -5.38 -24.21
CA ASN A 53 -20.19 -5.36 -23.12
C ASN A 53 -21.14 -6.57 -23.16
N ARG A 54 -21.57 -7.01 -24.35
CA ARG A 54 -22.34 -8.25 -24.50
C ARG A 54 -21.51 -9.49 -24.16
N GLN A 55 -20.25 -9.56 -24.59
CA GLN A 55 -19.37 -10.70 -24.25
C GLN A 55 -19.15 -10.84 -22.74
N ARG A 56 -19.03 -9.72 -22.02
CA ARG A 56 -18.95 -9.72 -20.55
C ARG A 56 -20.18 -10.33 -19.88
N MET A 57 -21.37 -10.18 -20.47
CA MET A 57 -22.63 -10.72 -19.95
C MET A 57 -22.84 -12.20 -20.30
N VAL A 58 -22.36 -12.64 -21.47
CA VAL A 58 -22.67 -13.96 -22.04
C VAL A 58 -21.66 -15.04 -21.64
N VAL A 59 -20.39 -14.69 -21.46
CA VAL A 59 -19.33 -15.70 -21.30
C VAL A 59 -19.25 -16.20 -19.86
N GLN A 60 -19.78 -17.41 -19.62
CA GLN A 60 -19.63 -18.16 -18.37
C GLN A 60 -18.27 -18.89 -18.24
N SER A 61 -17.41 -18.88 -19.28
CA SER A 61 -16.11 -19.56 -19.29
C SER A 61 -14.93 -18.58 -19.45
N GLY A 62 -14.19 -18.33 -18.36
CA GLY A 62 -13.13 -17.31 -18.32
C GLY A 62 -11.97 -17.48 -19.32
N LYS A 63 -11.75 -18.69 -19.86
CA LYS A 63 -10.68 -18.93 -20.85
C LYS A 63 -10.95 -18.31 -22.22
N ASN A 64 -12.20 -18.37 -22.70
CA ASN A 64 -12.56 -17.85 -24.02
C ASN A 64 -12.54 -16.31 -24.05
N ILE A 65 -12.99 -15.66 -22.97
CA ILE A 65 -12.95 -14.19 -22.89
C ILE A 65 -11.51 -13.68 -22.73
N SER A 66 -10.67 -14.41 -21.99
CA SER A 66 -9.26 -14.04 -21.83
C SER A 66 -8.51 -14.04 -23.16
N GLN A 67 -8.68 -15.09 -23.97
CA GLN A 67 -8.06 -15.16 -25.29
C GLN A 67 -8.57 -14.04 -26.20
N LEU A 68 -9.88 -13.81 -26.25
CA LEU A 68 -10.47 -12.73 -27.05
C LEU A 68 -9.92 -11.36 -26.65
N VAL A 69 -9.86 -11.06 -25.35
CA VAL A 69 -9.34 -9.78 -24.83
C VAL A 69 -7.88 -9.58 -25.24
N LYS A 70 -7.03 -10.60 -25.08
CA LYS A 70 -5.61 -10.53 -25.44
C LYS A 70 -5.42 -10.33 -26.95
N GLU A 71 -6.16 -11.07 -27.78
CA GLU A 71 -6.09 -10.93 -29.24
C GLU A 71 -6.48 -9.52 -29.69
N HIS A 72 -7.56 -8.96 -29.15
CA HIS A 72 -8.01 -7.62 -29.50
C HIS A 72 -7.11 -6.51 -28.95
N HIS A 73 -6.60 -6.65 -27.72
CA HIS A 73 -5.64 -5.72 -27.14
C HIS A 73 -4.36 -5.65 -27.99
N GLY A 74 -3.78 -6.80 -28.34
CA GLY A 74 -2.60 -6.87 -29.21
C GLY A 74 -2.84 -6.25 -30.60
N ARG A 75 -4.00 -6.51 -31.22
CA ARG A 75 -4.34 -5.89 -32.52
C ARG A 75 -4.48 -4.38 -32.44
N LEU A 76 -5.13 -3.86 -31.40
CA LEU A 76 -5.25 -2.41 -31.21
C LEU A 76 -3.89 -1.74 -30.98
N LEU A 77 -2.94 -2.40 -30.31
CA LEU A 77 -1.57 -1.90 -30.18
C LEU A 77 -0.88 -1.81 -31.55
N ILE A 78 -0.98 -2.85 -32.38
CA ILE A 78 -0.42 -2.84 -33.74
C ILE A 78 -1.02 -1.69 -34.57
N LEU A 79 -2.35 -1.50 -34.48
CA LEU A 79 -3.04 -0.41 -35.15
C LEU A 79 -2.58 0.97 -34.67
N LEU A 80 -2.30 1.10 -33.38
CA LEU A 80 -1.80 2.35 -32.81
C LEU A 80 -0.39 2.67 -33.34
N ASP A 81 0.49 1.68 -33.37
CA ASP A 81 1.85 1.82 -33.92
C ASP A 81 1.80 2.20 -35.41
N GLN A 82 0.95 1.53 -36.20
CA GLN A 82 0.76 1.84 -37.62
C GLN A 82 0.21 3.26 -37.84
N ALA A 83 -0.81 3.65 -37.09
CA ALA A 83 -1.40 4.98 -37.19
C ALA A 83 -0.41 6.08 -36.76
N GLU A 84 0.48 5.81 -35.79
CA GLU A 84 1.50 6.78 -35.38
C GLU A 84 2.61 6.88 -36.44
N ALA A 85 3.05 5.76 -37.01
CA ALA A 85 4.00 5.76 -38.12
C ALA A 85 3.43 6.52 -39.34
N ALA A 86 2.14 6.33 -39.65
CA ALA A 86 1.43 7.09 -40.67
C ALA A 86 1.47 8.59 -40.38
N ALA A 87 1.07 8.99 -39.17
CA ALA A 87 1.01 10.40 -38.77
C ALA A 87 2.38 11.11 -38.86
N LYS A 88 3.49 10.39 -38.67
CA LYS A 88 4.86 10.92 -38.83
C LYS A 88 5.26 11.15 -40.29
N LYS A 89 4.71 10.38 -41.24
CA LYS A 89 5.01 10.47 -42.68
C LYS A 89 4.17 11.51 -43.43
N VAL A 90 2.99 11.85 -42.91
CA VAL A 90 2.04 12.76 -43.58
C VAL A 90 2.64 14.14 -43.81
N ASN A 91 2.49 14.64 -45.04
CA ASN A 91 2.86 16.02 -45.38
C ASN A 91 2.08 17.03 -44.51
N LEU A 92 2.80 18.01 -43.95
CA LEU A 92 2.26 19.05 -43.07
C LEU A 92 1.12 19.88 -43.71
N LEU A 93 1.10 19.96 -45.05
CA LEU A 93 0.07 20.67 -45.82
C LEU A 93 -1.27 19.89 -45.91
N ASN A 94 -1.26 18.57 -45.67
CA ASN A 94 -2.46 17.73 -45.71
C ASN A 94 -3.21 17.76 -44.37
N THR A 95 -3.82 18.90 -44.07
CA THR A 95 -4.50 19.17 -42.79
C THR A 95 -5.64 18.18 -42.50
N LEU A 96 -6.47 17.85 -43.50
CA LEU A 96 -7.59 16.91 -43.35
C LEU A 96 -7.12 15.48 -43.08
N THR A 97 -6.10 15.01 -43.80
CA THR A 97 -5.50 13.68 -43.58
C THR A 97 -4.85 13.57 -42.21
N ARG A 98 -4.15 14.62 -41.78
CA ARG A 98 -3.56 14.69 -40.44
C ARG A 98 -4.62 14.66 -39.35
N ASP A 99 -5.70 15.43 -39.50
CA ASP A 99 -6.78 15.44 -38.52
C ASP A 99 -7.53 14.10 -38.46
N ALA A 100 -7.77 13.48 -39.61
CA ALA A 100 -8.32 12.13 -39.68
C ALA A 100 -7.46 11.11 -38.94
N LEU A 101 -6.15 11.08 -39.20
CA LEU A 101 -5.22 10.17 -38.51
C LEU A 101 -5.19 10.44 -37.00
N ARG A 102 -5.25 11.71 -36.58
CA ARG A 102 -5.35 12.05 -35.16
C ARG A 102 -6.65 11.51 -34.52
N LYS A 103 -7.78 11.60 -35.23
CA LYS A 103 -9.06 11.02 -34.77
C LYS A 103 -8.99 9.49 -34.68
N ILE A 104 -8.32 8.84 -35.62
CA ILE A 104 -8.10 7.39 -35.60
C ILE A 104 -7.22 7.01 -34.40
N LEU A 105 -6.08 7.68 -34.21
CA LEU A 105 -5.19 7.49 -33.07
C LEU A 105 -5.95 7.61 -31.74
N ASN A 106 -6.72 8.69 -31.57
CA ASN A 106 -7.53 8.89 -30.38
C ASN A 106 -8.59 7.78 -30.21
N CYS A 107 -9.25 7.37 -31.29
CA CYS A 107 -10.23 6.27 -31.24
C CYS A 107 -9.59 4.95 -30.82
N VAL A 108 -8.45 4.57 -31.41
CA VAL A 108 -7.73 3.33 -31.07
C VAL A 108 -7.28 3.38 -29.61
N TYR A 109 -6.72 4.49 -29.16
CA TYR A 109 -6.29 4.68 -27.78
C TYR A 109 -7.46 4.62 -26.77
N GLU A 110 -8.62 5.22 -27.11
CA GLU A 110 -9.83 5.12 -26.28
C GLU A 110 -10.37 3.69 -26.21
N LEU A 111 -10.30 2.93 -27.30
CA LEU A 111 -10.68 1.51 -27.32
C LEU A 111 -9.73 0.66 -26.48
N LEU A 112 -8.42 0.92 -26.55
CA LEU A 112 -7.42 0.31 -25.66
C LEU A 112 -7.76 0.61 -24.20
N GLY A 113 -7.99 1.88 -23.84
CA GLY A 113 -8.37 2.29 -22.49
C GLY A 113 -9.67 1.64 -22.00
N PHE A 114 -10.64 1.41 -22.88
CA PHE A 114 -11.85 0.67 -22.56
C PHE A 114 -11.58 -0.81 -22.23
N ILE A 115 -10.79 -1.50 -23.05
CA ILE A 115 -10.42 -2.90 -22.78
C ILE A 115 -9.64 -2.99 -21.47
N GLU A 116 -8.65 -2.13 -21.31
CA GLU A 116 -7.80 -2.03 -20.14
C GLU A 116 -8.59 -1.80 -18.85
N SER A 117 -9.54 -0.87 -18.84
CA SER A 117 -10.35 -0.58 -17.65
C SER A 117 -11.39 -1.66 -17.34
N SER A 118 -11.92 -2.33 -18.37
CA SER A 118 -13.04 -3.28 -18.22
C SER A 118 -12.59 -4.73 -18.05
N PHE A 119 -11.37 -5.06 -18.50
CA PHE A 119 -10.86 -6.43 -18.63
C PHE A 119 -9.40 -6.57 -18.15
N CYS A 120 -8.91 -5.67 -17.28
CA CYS A 120 -7.53 -5.71 -16.75
C CYS A 120 -7.14 -7.06 -16.14
N GLU A 121 -8.10 -7.78 -15.54
CA GLU A 121 -7.89 -9.10 -14.93
C GLU A 121 -7.42 -10.17 -15.94
N TYR A 122 -7.66 -9.95 -17.23
CA TYR A 122 -7.29 -10.86 -18.31
C TYR A 122 -6.01 -10.46 -19.06
N LEU A 123 -5.44 -9.28 -18.74
CA LEU A 123 -4.26 -8.74 -19.40
C LEU A 123 -2.99 -9.02 -18.59
N ASP A 124 -1.86 -9.16 -19.29
CA ASP A 124 -0.55 -9.20 -18.64
C ASP A 124 -0.04 -7.76 -18.46
N LEU A 125 -0.12 -7.26 -17.24
CA LEU A 125 0.28 -5.90 -16.93
C LEU A 125 1.80 -5.72 -16.85
N ASP A 126 2.56 -6.81 -16.75
CA ASP A 126 4.03 -6.76 -16.67
C ASP A 126 4.69 -6.70 -18.05
N GLU A 127 3.89 -6.82 -19.12
CA GLU A 127 4.34 -6.57 -20.47
C GLU A 127 4.74 -5.10 -20.68
N ARG A 128 5.75 -4.90 -21.53
CA ARG A 128 6.23 -3.57 -21.90
C ARG A 128 5.18 -2.85 -22.72
N ALA A 129 4.90 -1.60 -22.37
CA ALA A 129 4.03 -0.75 -23.16
C ALA A 129 4.76 -0.30 -24.45
N PRO A 130 4.13 -0.42 -25.63
CA PRO A 130 4.69 0.08 -26.89
C PRO A 130 4.94 1.59 -26.86
N GLU A 131 5.89 2.07 -27.68
CA GLU A 131 6.29 3.47 -27.70
C GLU A 131 5.16 4.39 -28.17
N ALA A 132 4.39 3.99 -29.19
CA ALA A 132 3.25 4.78 -29.66
C ALA A 132 2.17 4.93 -28.58
N TYR A 133 1.98 3.88 -27.77
CA TYR A 133 1.07 3.91 -26.63
C TYR A 133 1.53 4.90 -25.56
N LEU A 134 2.81 4.89 -25.21
CA LEU A 134 3.39 5.82 -24.23
C LEU A 134 3.38 7.27 -24.75
N ALA A 135 3.67 7.49 -26.03
CA ALA A 135 3.60 8.79 -26.67
C ALA A 135 2.18 9.36 -26.61
N GLU A 136 1.16 8.54 -26.94
CA GLU A 136 -0.24 8.96 -26.86
C GLU A 136 -0.70 9.21 -25.42
N PHE A 137 -0.30 8.35 -24.48
CA PHE A 137 -0.55 8.56 -23.04
C PHE A 137 0.02 9.90 -22.56
N GLY A 138 1.27 10.21 -22.92
CA GLY A 138 1.90 11.50 -22.64
C GLY A 138 1.11 12.67 -23.24
N ARG A 139 0.78 12.61 -24.54
CA ARG A 139 0.00 13.66 -25.24
C ARG A 139 -1.35 13.93 -24.56
N GLN A 140 -2.07 12.88 -24.17
CA GLN A 140 -3.41 12.97 -23.59
C GLN A 140 -3.39 13.48 -22.14
N HIS A 141 -2.35 13.16 -21.37
CA HIS A 141 -2.32 13.45 -19.93
C HIS A 141 -1.41 14.62 -19.55
N GLN A 142 -0.58 15.16 -20.45
CA GLN A 142 0.31 16.28 -20.14
C GLN A 142 -0.41 17.51 -19.60
N TYR A 143 -1.54 17.90 -20.21
CA TYR A 143 -2.34 19.02 -19.73
C TYR A 143 -2.85 18.79 -18.30
N ARG A 144 -3.31 17.57 -18.01
CA ARG A 144 -3.81 17.17 -16.69
C ARG A 144 -2.71 17.20 -15.63
N ILE A 145 -1.52 16.67 -15.95
CA ILE A 145 -0.34 16.73 -15.09
C ILE A 145 0.03 18.19 -14.76
N ASN A 146 0.09 19.04 -15.78
CA ASN A 146 0.40 20.47 -15.61
C ASN A 146 -0.67 21.20 -14.77
N LYS A 147 -1.95 20.84 -14.93
CA LYS A 147 -3.05 21.39 -14.13
C LYS A 147 -2.92 20.99 -12.66
N ILE A 148 -2.67 19.71 -12.39
CA ILE A 148 -2.46 19.17 -11.02
C ILE A 148 -1.27 19.86 -10.36
N GLU A 149 -0.13 19.99 -11.06
CA GLU A 149 1.06 20.69 -10.55
C GLU A 149 0.73 22.13 -10.13
N LYS A 150 0.05 22.89 -10.99
CA LYS A 150 -0.36 24.27 -10.69
C LYS A 150 -1.27 24.32 -9.47
N GLN A 151 -2.24 23.43 -9.36
CA GLN A 151 -3.18 23.39 -8.23
C GLN A 151 -2.49 23.03 -6.91
N LEU A 152 -1.56 22.08 -6.91
CA LEU A 152 -0.77 21.71 -5.73
C LEU A 152 0.11 22.88 -5.25
N LYS A 153 0.76 23.58 -6.18
CA LYS A 153 1.55 24.79 -5.88
C LYS A 153 0.67 25.91 -5.32
N LEU A 154 -0.49 26.17 -5.91
CA LEU A 154 -1.43 27.20 -5.44
C LEU A 154 -1.99 26.91 -4.05
N LYS A 155 -2.19 25.63 -3.70
CA LYS A 155 -2.63 25.22 -2.35
C LYS A 155 -1.48 25.19 -1.32
N GLY A 156 -0.25 25.54 -1.72
CA GLY A 156 0.88 25.66 -0.80
C GLY A 156 1.54 24.33 -0.39
N SER A 157 1.43 23.29 -1.23
CA SER A 157 2.06 21.99 -0.96
C SER A 157 3.59 22.08 -1.06
N ASN A 158 4.30 21.24 -0.30
CA ASN A 158 5.76 21.20 -0.28
C ASN A 158 6.34 20.94 -1.68
N PRO A 159 7.25 21.80 -2.20
CA PRO A 159 7.84 21.62 -3.53
C PRO A 159 8.59 20.30 -3.74
N GLU A 160 9.25 19.76 -2.72
CA GLU A 160 9.95 18.47 -2.78
C GLU A 160 8.94 17.33 -2.99
N LEU A 161 7.84 17.35 -2.23
CA LEU A 161 6.77 16.35 -2.35
C LEU A 161 6.08 16.43 -3.71
N ILE A 162 5.81 17.65 -4.21
CA ILE A 162 5.29 17.85 -5.56
C ILE A 162 6.24 17.24 -6.60
N ALA A 163 7.54 17.51 -6.50
CA ALA A 163 8.53 16.97 -7.44
C ALA A 163 8.55 15.44 -7.43
N ILE A 164 8.54 14.82 -6.24
CA ILE A 164 8.51 13.37 -6.08
C ILE A 164 7.27 12.74 -6.76
N VAL A 165 6.10 13.35 -6.57
CA VAL A 165 4.85 12.84 -7.15
C VAL A 165 4.85 13.01 -8.66
N LEU A 166 5.23 14.20 -9.15
CA LEU A 166 5.23 14.51 -10.58
C LEU A 166 6.24 13.68 -11.36
N ASP A 167 7.39 13.36 -10.78
CA ASP A 167 8.38 12.47 -11.40
C ASP A 167 7.78 11.09 -11.69
N ALA A 168 7.01 10.54 -10.75
CA ALA A 168 6.39 9.22 -10.93
C ALA A 168 5.23 9.19 -11.94
N VAL A 169 4.54 10.30 -12.19
CA VAL A 169 3.46 10.37 -13.21
C VAL A 169 3.94 10.83 -14.58
N LYS A 170 5.20 11.29 -14.70
CA LYS A 170 5.79 11.58 -16.01
C LYS A 170 6.02 10.29 -16.78
N VAL A 171 5.89 10.38 -18.10
CA VAL A 171 6.18 9.27 -19.00
C VAL A 171 7.70 9.18 -19.15
N SER A 172 8.28 8.10 -18.65
CA SER A 172 9.68 7.75 -18.95
C SER A 172 9.83 7.47 -20.44
N THR A 173 10.75 8.19 -21.08
CA THR A 173 11.04 8.04 -22.52
C THR A 173 11.97 6.85 -22.75
N ALA A 174 12.14 6.45 -24.01
CA ALA A 174 12.92 5.27 -24.40
C ALA A 174 14.40 5.28 -23.98
N GLU A 175 14.94 6.43 -23.56
CA GLU A 175 16.30 6.61 -23.04
C GLU A 175 16.46 6.15 -21.58
N ASP A 176 15.35 5.97 -20.85
CA ASP A 176 15.38 5.43 -19.50
C ASP A 176 15.66 3.91 -19.53
N GLN A 177 16.62 3.47 -18.72
CA GLN A 177 17.03 2.05 -18.63
C GLN A 177 15.88 1.09 -18.23
N ARG A 178 14.73 1.62 -17.81
CA ARG A 178 13.52 0.85 -17.48
C ARG A 178 12.35 1.37 -18.31
N ARG A 179 12.12 0.75 -19.46
CA ARG A 179 10.92 1.02 -20.28
C ARG A 179 9.65 0.75 -19.46
N PRO A 180 8.64 1.63 -19.50
CA PRO A 180 7.40 1.44 -18.75
C PRO A 180 6.65 0.16 -19.14
N THR A 181 6.03 -0.49 -18.16
CA THR A 181 5.07 -1.59 -18.38
C THR A 181 3.65 -1.05 -18.39
N PHE A 182 2.68 -1.85 -18.85
CA PHE A 182 1.28 -1.48 -18.71
C PHE A 182 0.91 -1.22 -17.24
N ARG A 183 1.41 -2.02 -16.30
CA ARG A 183 1.24 -1.85 -14.85
C ARG A 183 1.65 -0.45 -14.40
N THR A 184 2.80 0.04 -14.88
CA THR A 184 3.28 1.39 -14.57
C THR A 184 2.28 2.44 -15.04
N VAL A 185 1.79 2.35 -16.29
CA VAL A 185 0.82 3.31 -16.84
C VAL A 185 -0.51 3.26 -16.09
N PHE A 186 -1.00 2.07 -15.75
CA PHE A 186 -2.19 1.90 -14.91
C PHE A 186 -2.01 2.56 -13.54
N TYR A 187 -0.86 2.36 -12.91
CA TYR A 187 -0.55 2.98 -11.63
C TYR A 187 -0.53 4.52 -11.74
N GLN A 188 0.07 5.06 -12.80
CA GLN A 188 0.07 6.51 -13.07
C GLN A 188 -1.35 7.07 -13.24
N ARG A 189 -2.24 6.33 -13.91
CA ARG A 189 -3.67 6.70 -14.02
C ARG A 189 -4.35 6.75 -12.66
N GLU A 190 -4.11 5.76 -11.80
CA GLU A 190 -4.65 5.72 -10.44
C GLU A 190 -4.15 6.89 -9.59
N VAL A 191 -2.86 7.24 -9.69
CA VAL A 191 -2.29 8.42 -9.02
C VAL A 191 -2.97 9.69 -9.49
N MET A 192 -3.06 9.92 -10.82
CA MET A 192 -3.73 11.10 -11.36
C MET A 192 -5.20 11.20 -10.94
N HIS A 193 -5.92 10.06 -10.94
CA HIS A 193 -7.32 10.03 -10.50
C HIS A 193 -7.46 10.34 -9.00
N GLY A 194 -6.57 9.78 -8.17
CA GLY A 194 -6.51 10.08 -6.74
C GLY A 194 -6.23 11.56 -6.47
N LEU A 195 -5.30 12.15 -7.22
CA LEU A 195 -4.93 13.56 -7.11
C LEU A 195 -6.08 14.49 -7.47
N ASP A 196 -6.78 14.25 -8.59
CA ASP A 196 -7.95 15.06 -8.96
C ASP A 196 -9.04 14.98 -7.88
N LYS A 197 -9.39 13.76 -7.43
CA LYS A 197 -10.40 13.58 -6.40
C LYS A 197 -10.02 14.28 -5.08
N MET A 198 -8.75 14.22 -4.71
CA MET A 198 -8.22 14.92 -3.54
C MET A 198 -8.30 16.44 -3.71
N LEU A 199 -7.93 16.97 -4.87
CA LEU A 199 -7.93 18.41 -5.17
C LEU A 199 -9.34 19.00 -5.21
N ASP A 200 -10.30 18.23 -5.74
CA ASP A 200 -11.73 18.56 -5.79
C ASP A 200 -12.39 18.46 -4.42
N SER A 201 -11.90 17.58 -3.54
CA SER A 201 -12.39 17.49 -2.18
C SER A 201 -11.98 18.73 -1.37
N GLY A 202 -12.95 19.54 -0.96
CA GLY A 202 -12.76 20.73 -0.11
C GLY A 202 -12.38 20.40 1.34
N ARG A 203 -11.52 19.41 1.56
CA ARG A 203 -11.09 18.96 2.90
C ARG A 203 -10.41 20.12 3.66
N GLN A 204 -10.63 20.14 4.97
CA GLN A 204 -10.04 21.11 5.91
C GLN A 204 -8.62 20.74 6.37
N SER A 205 -8.14 19.52 6.07
CA SER A 205 -6.77 19.09 6.38
C SER A 205 -5.75 19.81 5.51
N SER A 206 -4.50 19.88 5.96
CA SER A 206 -3.41 20.41 5.12
C SER A 206 -3.32 19.62 3.81
N ILE A 207 -2.93 20.30 2.72
CA ILE A 207 -2.80 19.66 1.40
C ILE A 207 -1.73 18.55 1.41
N ASP A 208 -0.66 18.74 2.19
CA ASP A 208 0.42 17.78 2.31
C ASP A 208 -0.02 16.53 3.09
N ASP A 209 -0.80 16.67 4.16
CA ASP A 209 -1.34 15.52 4.90
C ASP A 209 -2.28 14.68 4.00
N ALA A 210 -3.14 15.36 3.23
CA ALA A 210 -4.03 14.69 2.29
C ALA A 210 -3.24 13.97 1.19
N LEU A 211 -2.17 14.59 0.69
CA LEU A 211 -1.29 14.01 -0.31
C LEU A 211 -0.54 12.79 0.23
N VAL A 212 0.02 12.89 1.44
CA VAL A 212 0.67 11.76 2.13
C VAL A 212 -0.32 10.61 2.33
N GLU A 213 -1.53 10.89 2.81
CA GLU A 213 -2.58 9.88 2.99
C GLU A 213 -2.88 9.17 1.67
N LEU A 214 -3.02 9.92 0.57
CA LEU A 214 -3.23 9.38 -0.77
C LEU A 214 -2.07 8.48 -1.23
N LEU A 215 -0.83 8.94 -1.05
CA LEU A 215 0.36 8.18 -1.47
C LEU A 215 0.52 6.89 -0.66
N ILE A 216 0.19 6.91 0.63
CA ILE A 216 0.15 5.71 1.47
C ILE A 216 -0.99 4.78 1.04
N TYR A 217 -2.16 5.33 0.73
CA TYR A 217 -3.31 4.57 0.23
C TYR A 217 -2.98 3.84 -1.07
N LEU A 218 -2.30 4.49 -2.00
CA LEU A 218 -1.88 3.91 -3.28
C LEU A 218 -0.64 3.00 -3.17
N ASN A 219 -0.01 2.91 -1.99
CA ASN A 219 1.27 2.22 -1.80
C ASN A 219 2.36 2.75 -2.75
N PHE A 220 2.54 4.07 -2.74
CA PHE A 220 3.54 4.80 -3.51
C PHE A 220 4.95 4.52 -2.96
N ASN A 221 5.42 3.31 -3.20
CA ASN A 221 6.67 2.78 -2.65
C ASN A 221 7.91 3.24 -3.43
N SER A 222 7.92 4.50 -3.87
CA SER A 222 9.13 5.11 -4.40
C SER A 222 10.10 5.38 -3.25
N ARG A 223 11.39 5.13 -3.51
CA ARG A 223 12.44 5.40 -2.52
C ARG A 223 12.47 6.88 -2.13
N ALA A 224 12.34 7.77 -3.11
CA ALA A 224 12.31 9.21 -2.88
C ALA A 224 11.19 9.64 -1.91
N PHE A 225 9.98 9.09 -2.07
CA PHE A 225 8.87 9.38 -1.16
C PHE A 225 9.10 8.80 0.23
N MET A 226 9.54 7.54 0.32
CA MET A 226 9.79 6.90 1.61
C MET A 226 10.85 7.66 2.41
N ASP A 227 11.95 8.06 1.76
CA ASP A 227 13.03 8.83 2.38
C ASP A 227 12.55 10.23 2.78
N TYR A 228 11.77 10.90 1.92
CA TYR A 228 11.10 12.17 2.25
C TYR A 228 10.24 12.05 3.50
N TYR A 229 9.36 11.05 3.55
CA TYR A 229 8.42 10.86 4.65
C TYR A 229 9.15 10.60 5.98
N THR A 230 10.13 9.69 6.00
CA THR A 230 10.89 9.40 7.22
C THR A 230 11.72 10.60 7.68
N ARG A 231 12.28 11.38 6.76
CA ARG A 231 13.03 12.60 7.09
C ARG A 231 12.12 13.67 7.67
N HIS A 232 10.93 13.86 7.10
CA HIS A 232 9.95 14.80 7.62
C HIS A 232 9.49 14.42 9.02
N MET A 233 9.27 13.12 9.30
CA MET A 233 8.98 12.64 10.65
C MET A 233 10.14 12.89 11.62
N ALA A 234 11.39 12.68 11.19
CA ALA A 234 12.57 12.96 12.01
C ALA A 234 12.72 14.46 12.33
N GLN A 235 12.50 15.34 11.34
CA GLN A 235 12.56 16.79 11.53
C GLN A 235 11.47 17.29 12.48
N LYS A 236 10.26 16.72 12.42
CA LYS A 236 9.14 17.07 13.31
C LYS A 236 9.49 16.88 14.79
N ILE A 237 10.35 15.92 15.11
CA ILE A 237 10.78 15.67 16.49
C ILE A 237 12.09 16.38 16.84
N GLU A 238 12.83 16.94 15.89
CA GLU A 238 14.16 17.52 16.13
C GLU A 238 14.12 18.67 17.16
N GLY A 239 13.09 19.52 17.08
CA GLY A 239 12.86 20.64 18.00
C GLY A 239 12.43 20.25 19.43
N VAL A 240 12.10 18.97 19.67
CA VAL A 240 11.67 18.51 20.99
C VAL A 240 12.89 18.19 21.85
N LYS A 241 13.05 18.91 22.97
CA LYS A 241 14.25 18.79 23.81
C LYS A 241 14.30 17.47 24.59
N LEU A 242 13.15 17.02 25.09
CA LEU A 242 13.06 15.84 25.95
C LEU A 242 12.89 14.57 25.11
N ALA A 243 13.77 13.58 25.33
CA ALA A 243 13.71 12.31 24.60
C ALA A 243 12.39 11.55 24.81
N ARG A 244 11.78 11.65 26.00
CA ARG A 244 10.46 11.06 26.28
C ARG A 244 9.35 11.64 25.40
N GLU A 245 9.38 12.96 25.18
CA GLU A 245 8.39 13.67 24.37
C GLU A 245 8.58 13.34 22.88
N LYS A 246 9.84 13.23 22.43
CA LYS A 246 10.17 12.72 21.08
C LYS A 246 9.54 11.36 20.83
N ILE A 247 9.70 10.43 21.76
CA ILE A 247 9.17 9.08 21.59
C ILE A 247 7.65 9.06 21.70
N HIS A 248 7.05 9.82 22.61
CA HIS A 248 5.59 9.93 22.68
C HIS A 248 5.00 10.45 21.36
N GLN A 249 5.62 11.48 20.78
CA GLN A 249 5.22 12.02 19.48
C GLN A 249 5.37 10.98 18.36
N LEU A 250 6.50 10.27 18.30
CA LEU A 250 6.69 9.18 17.33
C LEU A 250 5.69 8.03 17.51
N LEU A 251 5.33 7.68 18.74
CA LEU A 251 4.32 6.65 19.01
C LEU A 251 2.94 7.07 18.51
N LEU A 252 2.57 8.34 18.71
CA LEU A 252 1.32 8.89 18.20
C LEU A 252 1.32 8.91 16.66
N ASP A 253 2.39 9.40 16.05
CA ASP A 253 2.54 9.44 14.59
C ASP A 253 2.55 8.02 14.00
N TYR A 254 3.21 7.06 14.66
CA TYR A 254 3.21 5.65 14.25
C TYR A 254 1.82 5.01 14.35
N LYS A 255 1.07 5.31 15.42
CA LYS A 255 -0.33 4.88 15.57
C LYS A 255 -1.17 5.40 14.41
N ASN A 256 -1.10 6.69 14.12
CA ASN A 256 -1.84 7.32 13.03
C ASN A 256 -1.45 6.70 11.68
N PHE A 257 -0.16 6.51 11.43
CA PHE A 257 0.35 5.86 10.23
C PHE A 257 -0.17 4.43 10.05
N LYS A 258 -0.19 3.62 11.13
CA LYS A 258 -0.73 2.25 11.07
C LYS A 258 -2.21 2.23 10.68
N GLN A 259 -2.98 3.21 11.17
CA GLN A 259 -4.41 3.33 10.95
C GLN A 259 -4.77 3.76 9.52
N MET A 260 -3.87 4.42 8.78
CA MET A 260 -4.10 4.80 7.39
C MET A 260 -4.42 3.57 6.53
N HIS A 261 -5.42 3.64 5.65
CA HIS A 261 -5.79 2.50 4.81
C HIS A 261 -4.85 2.36 3.60
N ARG A 262 -4.73 1.14 3.08
CA ARG A 262 -4.02 0.84 1.83
C ARG A 262 -4.99 0.17 0.87
N LYS A 263 -4.98 0.57 -0.40
CA LYS A 263 -5.64 -0.14 -1.48
C LYS A 263 -4.89 -1.45 -1.77
N PRO A 264 -5.54 -2.62 -1.70
CA PRO A 264 -4.91 -3.89 -2.05
C PRO A 264 -4.50 -3.92 -3.54
N GLY A 265 -3.45 -4.67 -3.87
CA GLY A 265 -3.04 -4.92 -5.25
C GLY A 265 -2.30 -3.77 -5.97
N LEU A 266 -2.31 -2.55 -5.45
CA LEU A 266 -1.56 -1.42 -6.03
C LEU A 266 -0.17 -1.28 -5.40
N LYS A 267 0.80 -0.96 -6.27
CA LYS A 267 2.21 -0.72 -5.92
C LYS A 267 2.92 -0.07 -7.11
N LEU A 268 3.67 1.00 -6.86
CA LEU A 268 4.43 1.69 -7.91
C LEU A 268 5.57 0.81 -8.44
N SER A 269 6.39 0.28 -7.54
CA SER A 269 7.51 -0.60 -7.83
C SER A 269 7.21 -2.02 -7.33
N PRO A 270 6.87 -3.00 -8.19
CA PRO A 270 6.53 -4.35 -7.76
C PRO A 270 7.62 -5.04 -6.93
N THR A 271 8.89 -4.76 -7.25
CA THR A 271 10.08 -5.36 -6.63
C THR A 271 10.41 -4.81 -5.25
N ASP A 272 10.07 -3.56 -4.97
CA ASP A 272 10.51 -2.87 -3.76
C ASP A 272 9.62 -3.22 -2.56
N SER A 273 10.03 -2.93 -1.33
CA SER A 273 9.15 -3.17 -0.17
C SER A 273 7.93 -2.24 -0.17
N ASP A 274 6.84 -2.64 0.48
CA ASP A 274 5.65 -1.79 0.67
C ASP A 274 5.97 -0.58 1.56
N VAL A 275 5.34 0.58 1.28
CA VAL A 275 5.50 1.81 2.09
C VAL A 275 5.23 1.52 3.56
N LYS A 276 4.12 0.83 3.84
CA LYS A 276 3.75 0.45 5.22
C LYS A 276 4.83 -0.38 5.90
N LYS A 277 5.49 -1.30 5.19
CA LYS A 277 6.53 -2.14 5.78
C LYS A 277 7.79 -1.32 6.06
N TYR A 278 8.26 -0.56 5.08
CA TYR A 278 9.47 0.26 5.19
C TYR A 278 9.36 1.29 6.32
N VAL A 279 8.29 2.10 6.29
CA VAL A 279 8.08 3.18 7.25
C VAL A 279 7.79 2.65 8.65
N SER A 280 7.06 1.52 8.78
CA SER A 280 6.86 0.88 10.11
C SER A 280 8.18 0.37 10.69
N ASN A 281 9.06 -0.18 9.86
CA ASN A 281 10.39 -0.58 10.29
C ASN A 281 11.18 0.64 10.76
N TRP A 282 11.17 1.74 10.00
CA TRP A 282 11.82 2.99 10.40
C TRP A 282 11.31 3.50 11.76
N PHE A 283 9.99 3.60 11.97
CA PHE A 283 9.43 4.00 13.28
C PHE A 283 9.90 3.08 14.41
N THR A 284 9.93 1.78 14.18
CA THR A 284 10.33 0.80 15.20
C THR A 284 11.80 0.97 15.58
N GLN A 285 12.67 1.19 14.59
CA GLN A 285 14.10 1.42 14.80
C GLN A 285 14.36 2.77 15.48
N GLU A 286 13.71 3.85 15.03
CA GLU A 286 13.90 5.19 15.59
C GLU A 286 13.43 5.27 17.05
N ILE A 287 12.25 4.68 17.35
CA ILE A 287 11.75 4.57 18.72
C ILE A 287 12.71 3.73 19.57
N GLY A 288 13.20 2.60 19.05
CA GLY A 288 14.17 1.74 19.75
C GLY A 288 15.47 2.47 20.07
N TYR A 289 16.03 3.17 19.09
CA TYR A 289 17.26 3.96 19.24
C TYR A 289 17.10 5.06 20.29
N LEU A 290 16.00 5.82 20.26
CA LEU A 290 15.77 6.86 21.26
C LEU A 290 15.57 6.29 22.67
N ARG A 291 14.93 5.12 22.81
CA ARG A 291 14.78 4.43 24.11
C ARG A 291 16.13 4.04 24.68
N GLU A 292 16.98 3.42 23.87
CA GLU A 292 18.31 2.98 24.27
C GLU A 292 19.20 4.17 24.65
N ARG A 293 19.18 5.24 23.84
CA ARG A 293 19.92 6.48 24.12
C ARG A 293 19.45 7.22 25.38
N SER A 294 18.20 7.03 25.79
CA SER A 294 17.64 7.64 27.00
C SER A 294 18.04 6.92 28.30
N GLY A 295 18.70 5.76 28.20
CA GLY A 295 19.12 4.95 29.33
C GLY A 295 17.95 4.25 30.07
N PRO A 296 18.24 3.43 31.09
CA PRO A 296 17.25 2.62 31.84
C PRO A 296 16.22 3.43 32.66
N ARG A 297 16.18 4.77 32.52
CA ARG A 297 15.08 5.61 33.02
C ARG A 297 13.87 5.62 32.08
N TYR A 298 13.92 4.88 30.97
CA TYR A 298 12.79 4.65 30.08
C TYR A 298 11.80 3.63 30.67
N VAL A 299 11.26 3.92 31.85
CA VAL A 299 10.06 3.27 32.38
C VAL A 299 8.94 4.28 32.18
N ASP A 300 7.87 3.86 31.51
CA ASP A 300 6.75 4.68 31.03
C ASP A 300 6.24 5.72 32.07
N GLU A 301 6.69 6.98 31.97
CA GLU A 301 5.96 8.12 32.52
C GLU A 301 4.93 8.58 31.47
N TYR A 302 3.80 7.87 31.40
CA TYR A 302 2.57 8.52 30.95
C TYR A 302 2.18 9.57 32.00
N PRO A 303 1.77 10.80 31.61
CA PRO A 303 1.04 11.68 32.50
C PRO A 303 -0.35 11.08 32.72
N SER A 304 -0.44 10.11 33.63
CA SER A 304 -1.72 9.75 34.23
C SER A 304 -2.13 10.94 35.07
N ALA A 305 -2.96 11.80 34.49
CA ALA A 305 -3.77 12.74 35.24
C ALA A 305 -4.81 11.97 36.08
N VAL A 306 -4.35 11.22 37.07
CA VAL A 306 -4.95 11.06 38.40
C VAL A 306 -3.79 10.70 39.31
N ARG A 307 -3.49 11.58 40.28
CA ARG A 307 -2.51 11.32 41.33
C ARG A 307 -2.89 10.02 42.07
N SER A 308 -1.96 9.08 42.14
CA SER A 308 -1.74 8.34 43.37
C SER A 308 -0.25 8.13 43.55
N THR A 309 0.25 8.66 44.65
CA THR A 309 1.37 8.15 45.45
C THR A 309 1.94 6.83 44.96
N GLN A 310 3.26 6.74 44.89
CA GLN A 310 4.03 5.49 44.99
C GLN A 310 3.30 4.54 45.95
N THR A 311 2.50 3.67 45.37
CA THR A 311 1.91 2.53 46.04
C THR A 311 2.70 1.41 45.42
N GLU A 312 3.44 0.71 46.28
CA GLU A 312 4.16 -0.49 45.91
C GLU A 312 3.28 -1.36 44.99
N PRO A 313 3.87 -2.07 44.01
CA PRO A 313 3.11 -2.97 43.14
C PRO A 313 2.16 -3.81 44.00
N PHE A 314 0.88 -3.89 43.64
CA PHE A 314 -0.10 -4.65 44.41
C PHE A 314 0.42 -6.08 44.61
N LYS A 315 0.72 -6.43 45.87
CA LYS A 315 1.20 -7.75 46.24
C LYS A 315 0.06 -8.58 46.81
N LEU A 316 -0.14 -9.75 46.25
CA LEU A 316 -1.01 -10.76 46.81
C LEU A 316 -0.35 -11.32 48.08
N MET A 317 -0.97 -11.08 49.23
CA MET A 317 -0.51 -11.68 50.48
C MET A 317 -0.89 -13.15 50.51
N VAL A 318 0.12 -14.02 50.51
CA VAL A 318 -0.04 -15.47 50.65
C VAL A 318 0.24 -15.85 52.10
N LEU A 319 -0.70 -16.53 52.75
CA LEU A 319 -0.59 -17.00 54.12
C LEU A 319 0.29 -18.27 54.24
N LEU A 320 1.41 -18.29 53.52
CA LEU A 320 2.44 -19.33 53.56
C LEU A 320 3.82 -18.68 53.74
N SER A 321 4.79 -19.41 54.27
CA SER A 321 6.17 -18.95 54.32
C SER A 321 6.80 -18.88 52.93
N VAL A 322 7.90 -18.14 52.78
CA VAL A 322 8.65 -18.06 51.51
C VAL A 322 9.06 -19.44 51.01
N ASP A 323 9.51 -20.32 51.92
CA ASP A 323 9.97 -21.66 51.58
C ASP A 323 8.79 -22.59 51.20
N GLN A 324 7.63 -22.42 51.85
CA GLN A 324 6.38 -23.14 51.52
C GLN A 324 5.82 -22.73 50.15
N ILE A 325 5.87 -21.44 49.81
CA ILE A 325 5.51 -20.93 48.47
C ILE A 325 6.45 -21.54 47.43
N GLY A 326 7.75 -21.60 47.72
CA GLY A 326 8.73 -22.25 46.85
C GLY A 326 8.44 -23.73 46.62
N LEU A 327 8.05 -24.46 47.66
CA LEU A 327 7.62 -25.86 47.55
C LEU A 327 6.39 -26.01 46.66
N PHE A 328 5.39 -25.15 46.86
CA PHE A 328 4.15 -25.19 46.10
C PHE A 328 4.37 -24.90 44.61
N LEU A 329 5.08 -23.83 44.27
CA LEU A 329 5.40 -23.49 42.88
C LEU A 329 6.20 -24.60 42.20
N ARG A 330 7.11 -25.25 42.93
CA ARG A 330 7.87 -26.40 42.43
C ARG A 330 6.98 -27.61 42.18
N ALA A 331 6.02 -27.89 43.05
CA ALA A 331 5.07 -28.96 42.85
C ALA A 331 4.22 -28.72 41.59
N LEU A 332 3.74 -27.49 41.38
CA LEU A 332 2.97 -27.12 40.19
C LEU A 332 3.78 -27.31 38.88
N ASP A 333 5.05 -26.87 38.86
CA ASP A 333 5.92 -27.03 37.68
C ASP A 333 6.27 -28.51 37.44
N SER A 334 6.57 -29.26 38.50
CA SER A 334 6.92 -30.69 38.43
C SER A 334 5.74 -31.55 37.95
N LEU A 335 4.53 -31.22 38.38
CA LEU A 335 3.29 -31.85 37.92
C LEU A 335 2.81 -31.31 36.57
N ARG A 336 3.55 -30.37 35.95
CA ARG A 336 3.22 -29.72 34.67
C ARG A 336 1.86 -29.02 34.68
N ILE A 337 1.37 -28.64 35.86
CA ILE A 337 0.14 -27.83 36.02
C ILE A 337 0.38 -26.43 35.49
N ILE A 338 1.60 -25.92 35.65
CA ILE A 338 2.09 -24.69 35.03
C ILE A 338 3.19 -25.02 34.01
N LYS A 339 3.25 -24.28 32.90
CA LYS A 339 4.21 -24.50 31.81
C LYS A 339 5.04 -23.24 31.57
N ALA A 340 6.33 -23.33 31.87
CA ALA A 340 7.31 -22.27 31.60
C ALA A 340 8.57 -22.83 30.90
N ARG A 341 9.40 -21.94 30.36
CA ARG A 341 10.69 -22.30 29.72
C ARG A 341 11.71 -22.86 30.72
N SER A 342 11.58 -22.52 31.99
CA SER A 342 12.41 -23.02 33.09
C SER A 342 11.75 -22.71 34.43
N MET A 343 12.12 -23.46 35.47
CA MET A 343 11.71 -23.18 36.85
C MET A 343 12.09 -21.75 37.28
N ASN A 344 13.23 -21.22 36.81
CA ASN A 344 13.64 -19.85 37.12
C ASN A 344 12.62 -18.81 36.62
N THR A 345 12.08 -19.05 35.42
CA THR A 345 11.07 -18.16 34.83
C THR A 345 9.77 -18.20 35.62
N VAL A 346 9.41 -19.34 36.22
CA VAL A 346 8.25 -19.42 37.14
C VAL A 346 8.45 -18.49 38.33
N PHE A 347 9.62 -18.53 38.97
CA PHE A 347 9.91 -17.69 40.13
C PHE A 347 10.02 -16.20 39.76
N GLU A 348 10.69 -15.85 38.66
CA GLU A 348 10.80 -14.47 38.17
C GLU A 348 9.44 -13.85 37.83
N CYS A 349 8.51 -14.64 37.29
CA CYS A 349 7.20 -14.13 36.88
C CYS A 349 6.20 -14.02 38.04
N ILE A 350 6.26 -14.92 39.03
CA ILE A 350 5.22 -15.02 40.07
C ILE A 350 5.64 -14.29 41.35
N VAL A 351 6.87 -14.49 41.83
CA VAL A 351 7.31 -14.03 43.16
C VAL A 351 7.25 -12.51 43.36
N PRO A 352 7.56 -11.64 42.37
CA PRO A 352 7.50 -10.18 42.57
C PRO A 352 6.12 -9.65 42.96
N PHE A 353 5.07 -10.41 42.66
CA PHE A 353 3.68 -10.05 42.96
C PHE A 353 3.16 -10.71 44.25
N LEU A 354 4.01 -11.43 44.99
CA LEU A 354 3.63 -12.09 46.24
C LEU A 354 4.24 -11.37 47.45
N SER A 355 3.50 -11.37 48.55
CA SER A 355 4.00 -11.04 49.88
C SER A 355 3.63 -12.14 50.87
N THR A 356 4.35 -12.21 51.99
CA THR A 356 3.98 -13.09 53.12
C THR A 356 3.74 -12.23 54.36
N PRO A 357 3.03 -12.72 55.38
CA PRO A 357 2.84 -11.98 56.64
C PRO A 357 4.14 -11.52 57.30
N ARG A 358 5.26 -12.19 57.03
CA ARG A 358 6.58 -11.90 57.61
C ARG A 358 7.51 -11.12 56.67
N LYS A 359 7.23 -11.09 55.37
CA LYS A 359 8.12 -10.49 54.37
C LYS A 359 7.33 -9.93 53.20
N ALA A 360 7.32 -8.59 53.10
CA ALA A 360 6.69 -7.86 52.00
C ALA A 360 7.47 -7.99 50.69
N GLU A 361 8.81 -7.91 50.75
CA GLU A 361 9.70 -8.07 49.60
C GLU A 361 10.33 -9.46 49.56
N ILE A 362 9.95 -10.26 48.57
CA ILE A 362 10.45 -11.63 48.42
C ILE A 362 11.44 -11.68 47.26
N SER A 363 12.66 -12.14 47.55
CA SER A 363 13.67 -12.40 46.52
C SER A 363 13.37 -13.73 45.86
N TYR A 364 13.08 -13.70 44.55
CA TYR A 364 12.85 -14.90 43.75
C TYR A 364 14.07 -15.82 43.73
N ASP A 365 15.28 -15.25 43.72
CA ASP A 365 16.54 -16.00 43.66
C ASP A 365 16.83 -16.74 44.97
N SER A 366 16.55 -16.09 46.11
CA SER A 366 16.63 -16.74 47.42
C SER A 366 15.56 -17.80 47.64
N MET A 367 14.32 -17.57 47.16
CA MET A 367 13.26 -18.58 47.23
C MET A 367 13.59 -19.81 46.37
N ARG A 368 14.09 -19.58 45.15
CA ARG A 368 14.48 -20.65 44.23
C ARG A 368 15.57 -21.54 44.84
N SER A 369 16.65 -20.96 45.36
CA SER A 369 17.76 -21.74 45.94
C SER A 369 17.31 -22.60 47.13
N LYS A 370 16.42 -22.08 47.98
CA LYS A 370 15.85 -22.84 49.12
C LYS A 370 14.79 -23.86 48.74
N SER A 371 14.14 -23.70 47.59
CA SER A 371 13.15 -24.65 47.07
C SER A 371 13.71 -26.03 46.66
N TYR A 372 14.98 -26.32 46.93
CA TYR A 372 15.60 -27.63 46.69
C TYR A 372 15.80 -28.46 47.97
N SER A 373 15.66 -27.85 49.15
CA SER A 373 15.85 -28.49 50.44
C SER A 373 14.73 -28.08 51.40
N PHE A 374 13.72 -28.94 51.55
CA PHE A 374 12.55 -28.63 52.37
C PHE A 374 12.60 -29.31 53.73
N GLU A 375 12.29 -28.55 54.78
CA GLU A 375 12.04 -29.11 56.09
C GLU A 375 10.71 -29.89 56.09
N GLU A 376 10.67 -30.97 56.87
CA GLU A 376 9.48 -31.83 56.93
C GLU A 376 8.24 -31.08 57.42
N LYS A 377 8.45 -30.06 58.27
CA LYS A 377 7.41 -29.17 58.77
C LYS A 377 6.78 -28.31 57.66
N ASP A 378 7.56 -27.85 56.69
CA ASP A 378 7.05 -27.06 55.57
C ASP A 378 6.21 -27.91 54.62
N LYS A 379 6.64 -29.15 54.38
CA LYS A 379 5.84 -30.11 53.58
C LYS A 379 4.48 -30.36 54.21
N GLN A 380 4.44 -30.67 55.52
CA GLN A 380 3.19 -30.90 56.23
C GLN A 380 2.25 -29.69 56.17
N THR A 381 2.80 -28.48 56.22
CA THR A 381 2.01 -27.24 56.15
C THR A 381 1.40 -27.04 54.75
N VAL A 382 2.19 -27.26 53.69
CA VAL A 382 1.68 -27.16 52.30
C VAL A 382 0.66 -28.27 52.01
N ILE A 383 0.89 -29.50 52.46
CA ILE A 383 -0.05 -30.61 52.30
C ILE A 383 -1.40 -30.27 52.94
N LYS A 384 -1.41 -29.82 54.21
CA LYS A 384 -2.64 -29.41 54.89
C LYS A 384 -3.38 -28.29 54.16
N ALA A 385 -2.65 -27.31 53.62
CA ALA A 385 -3.25 -26.24 52.84
C ALA A 385 -3.94 -26.77 51.57
N LEU A 386 -3.30 -27.72 50.87
CA LEU A 386 -3.87 -28.35 49.68
C LEU A 386 -5.04 -29.26 50.00
N GLU A 387 -5.01 -30.00 51.11
CA GLU A 387 -6.13 -30.79 51.59
C GLU A 387 -7.36 -29.93 51.89
N SER A 388 -7.18 -28.77 52.52
CA SER A 388 -8.27 -27.80 52.74
C SER A 388 -8.84 -27.27 51.42
N VAL A 389 -7.99 -27.01 50.41
CA VAL A 389 -8.44 -26.63 49.07
C VAL A 389 -9.26 -27.75 48.43
N ILE A 390 -8.82 -29.01 48.55
CA ILE A 390 -9.55 -30.18 48.05
C ILE A 390 -10.91 -30.31 48.72
N VAL A 391 -10.99 -30.13 50.04
CA VAL A 391 -12.27 -30.17 50.78
C VAL A 391 -13.21 -29.08 50.27
N TRP A 392 -12.73 -27.84 50.17
CA TRP A 392 -13.54 -26.72 49.65
C TRP A 392 -14.05 -26.98 48.23
N ILE A 393 -13.20 -27.52 47.34
CA ILE A 393 -13.59 -27.88 45.96
C ILE A 393 -14.63 -29.00 45.94
N LYS A 394 -14.65 -29.90 46.92
CA LYS A 394 -15.64 -31.00 47.00
C LYS A 394 -16.99 -30.56 47.57
N GLU A 395 -17.00 -29.49 48.36
CA GLU A 395 -18.21 -28.92 48.97
C GLU A 395 -18.98 -27.97 48.03
N TYR A 396 -18.33 -27.51 46.96
CA TYR A 396 -18.90 -26.69 45.89
C TYR A 396 -19.09 -27.52 44.61
#